data_AF-X1C3U7-F1
#
_entry.id   AF-X1C3U7-F1
#
_cell.length_a   1.000
_cell.length_b   1.000
_cell.length_c   1.000
_cell.angle_alpha   90.00
_cell.angle_beta   90.00
_cell.angle_gamma   90.00
#
_symmetry.space_group_name_H-M   'P 1'
#
loop_
_entity.id
_entity.type
_entity.pdbx_description
1 polymer ?
#
loop_
_entity_poly.entity_id
_entity_poly.type
_entity_poly.pdbx_seq_one_letter_code
_entity_poly.pdbx_strand_id
1 'polypeptide(L)'
;YDLYAFQASEPINMWNMMTGYTGIDFGRTFHFLPPYGPASLDEFIKFGWDATDIQEYGAAYYENYTAPTMFEYLRILGTDEYWSILDIHLSEAYVGRETPKEALDRVYDEWVKTTKSLGKAQQLKLYQESIGYKK
;
A
#
# COMPACT_ATOMS: atom_id res chain seq x y z
N TYR A 1 -20.19 -10.22 -9.53
CA TYR A 1 -19.09 -9.38 -10.04
C TYR A 1 -19.56 -7.97 -10.37
N ASP A 2 -20.79 -7.79 -10.84
CA ASP A 2 -21.32 -6.49 -11.31
C ASP A 2 -21.33 -5.38 -10.25
N LEU A 3 -21.69 -5.68 -9.00
CA LEU A 3 -21.64 -4.69 -7.91
C LEU A 3 -20.22 -4.15 -7.69
N TYR A 4 -19.21 -5.02 -7.65
CA TYR A 4 -17.82 -4.59 -7.45
C TYR A 4 -17.28 -3.84 -8.67
N ALA A 5 -17.67 -4.23 -9.88
CA ALA A 5 -17.32 -3.51 -11.10
C ALA A 5 -17.94 -2.10 -11.10
N PHE A 6 -19.19 -1.96 -10.66
CA PHE A 6 -19.85 -0.68 -10.48
C PHE A 6 -19.13 0.20 -9.45
N GLN A 7 -18.81 -0.34 -8.27
CA GLN A 7 -18.07 0.37 -7.22
C GLN A 7 -16.65 0.78 -7.65
N ALA A 8 -16.05 0.02 -8.57
CA ALA A 8 -14.73 0.30 -9.14
C ALA A 8 -14.76 1.24 -10.36
N SER A 9 -15.95 1.57 -10.87
CA SER A 9 -16.06 2.55 -11.97
C SER A 9 -15.61 3.93 -11.47
N GLU A 10 -14.89 4.66 -12.32
CA GLU A 10 -14.28 5.94 -11.95
C GLU A 10 -15.26 6.93 -11.29
N PRO A 11 -16.48 7.18 -11.81
CA PRO A 11 -17.40 8.12 -11.17
C PRO A 11 -17.84 7.70 -9.77
N ILE A 12 -18.08 6.41 -9.56
CA ILE A 12 -18.52 5.88 -8.27
C ILE A 12 -17.34 5.83 -7.29
N ASN A 13 -16.16 5.44 -7.76
CA ASN A 13 -14.95 5.38 -6.95
C ASN A 13 -14.51 6.78 -6.49
N MET A 14 -14.58 7.78 -7.38
CA MET A 14 -14.35 9.19 -7.03
C MET A 14 -15.34 9.70 -6.00
N TRP A 15 -16.64 9.45 -6.20
CA TRP A 15 -17.66 9.87 -5.24
C TRP A 15 -17.47 9.22 -3.86
N ASN A 16 -17.18 7.92 -3.81
CA ASN A 16 -16.91 7.20 -2.57
C ASN A 16 -15.71 7.78 -1.81
N MET A 17 -14.61 8.05 -2.52
CA MET A 17 -13.39 8.61 -1.94
C MET A 17 -13.62 10.02 -1.40
N MET A 18 -14.28 10.91 -2.16
CA MET A 18 -14.51 12.30 -1.75
C MET A 18 -15.50 12.46 -0.61
N THR A 19 -16.45 11.53 -0.45
CA THR A 19 -17.48 11.64 0.60
C THR A 19 -17.11 10.89 1.88
N GLY A 20 -16.03 10.11 1.88
CA GLY A 20 -15.55 9.36 3.03
C GLY A 20 -16.48 8.23 3.50
N TYR A 21 -17.57 7.95 2.78
CA TYR A 21 -18.53 6.90 3.15
C TYR A 21 -17.88 5.51 3.25
N THR A 22 -16.87 5.27 2.42
CA THR A 22 -16.06 4.03 2.41
C THR A 22 -14.68 4.21 3.05
N GLY A 23 -14.44 5.35 3.70
CA GLY A 23 -13.10 5.86 3.98
C GLY A 23 -12.57 6.75 2.87
N ILE A 24 -11.71 7.69 3.24
CA ILE A 24 -10.92 8.52 2.31
C ILE A 24 -9.67 7.71 1.99
N ASP A 25 -9.62 7.11 0.80
CA ASP A 25 -8.49 6.28 0.36
C ASP A 25 -8.08 6.62 -1.07
N PHE A 26 -6.91 7.25 -1.20
CA PHE A 26 -6.32 7.54 -2.50
C PHE A 26 -5.69 6.25 -3.03
N GLY A 27 -6.23 5.67 -4.10
CA GLY A 27 -5.70 4.42 -4.64
C GLY A 27 -5.67 4.37 -6.16
N ARG A 28 -6.06 5.45 -6.82
CA ARG A 28 -6.17 5.56 -8.28
C ARG A 28 -5.56 6.87 -8.76
N THR A 29 -4.92 6.85 -9.92
CA THR A 29 -4.31 8.05 -10.52
C THR A 29 -5.33 9.19 -10.69
N PHE A 30 -6.58 8.86 -10.99
CA PHE A 30 -7.67 9.84 -11.12
C PHE A 30 -8.15 10.44 -9.79
N HIS A 31 -7.68 9.97 -8.63
CA HIS A 31 -7.96 10.60 -7.33
C HIS A 31 -7.10 11.86 -7.10
N PHE A 32 -5.95 11.96 -7.76
CA PHE A 32 -4.98 13.00 -7.47
C PHE A 32 -5.22 14.25 -8.32
N LEU A 33 -5.01 15.43 -7.70
CA LEU A 33 -4.95 16.71 -8.41
C LEU A 33 -3.73 16.77 -9.33
N PRO A 34 -3.71 17.70 -10.31
CA PRO A 34 -2.49 18.03 -11.04
C PRO A 34 -1.35 18.44 -10.07
N PRO A 35 -0.09 18.07 -10.36
CA PRO A 35 0.39 17.41 -11.57
C PRO A 35 0.28 15.87 -11.56
N TYR A 36 -0.16 15.27 -10.45
CA TYR A 36 -0.12 13.81 -10.23
C TYR A 36 -1.28 13.07 -10.91
N GLY A 37 -2.40 13.76 -11.11
CA GLY A 37 -3.58 13.18 -11.75
C GLY A 37 -4.53 14.24 -12.33
N PRO A 38 -5.65 13.79 -12.92
CA PRO A 38 -6.65 14.64 -13.56
C PRO A 38 -7.72 15.23 -12.62
N ALA A 39 -7.70 14.96 -11.30
CA ALA A 39 -8.79 15.36 -10.42
C ALA A 39 -8.93 16.89 -10.32
N SER A 40 -10.15 17.38 -10.07
CA SER A 40 -10.45 18.81 -9.99
C SER A 40 -10.58 19.29 -8.54
N LEU A 41 -9.84 20.36 -8.19
CA LEU A 41 -9.95 21.00 -6.87
C LEU A 41 -11.39 21.48 -6.58
N ASP A 42 -12.07 22.02 -7.60
CA ASP A 42 -13.44 22.51 -7.45
C ASP A 42 -14.43 21.38 -7.12
N GLU A 43 -14.17 20.16 -7.60
CA GLU A 43 -14.99 19.00 -7.26
C GLU A 43 -14.86 18.65 -5.78
N PHE A 44 -13.63 18.61 -5.25
CA PHE A 44 -13.40 18.38 -3.83
C PHE A 44 -14.06 19.46 -2.95
N ILE A 45 -13.92 20.74 -3.31
CA ILE A 45 -14.55 21.86 -2.58
C ILE A 45 -16.07 21.70 -2.57
N LYS A 46 -16.67 21.28 -3.70
CA LYS A 46 -18.13 21.01 -3.78
C LYS A 46 -18.58 19.91 -2.81
N PHE A 47 -17.72 18.95 -2.50
CA PHE A 47 -17.97 17.90 -1.51
C PHE A 47 -17.58 18.29 -0.07
N GLY A 48 -17.16 19.54 0.16
CA GLY A 48 -16.93 20.10 1.49
C GLY A 48 -15.48 19.98 1.99
N TRP A 49 -14.53 19.66 1.11
CA TRP A 49 -13.12 19.66 1.46
C TRP A 49 -12.57 21.08 1.61
N ASP A 50 -11.65 21.26 2.55
CA ASP A 50 -10.77 22.41 2.54
C ASP A 50 -9.75 22.29 1.40
N ALA A 51 -9.48 23.40 0.72
CA ALA A 51 -8.62 23.43 -0.46
C ALA A 51 -7.16 23.12 -0.14
N THR A 52 -6.66 23.55 1.02
CA THR A 52 -5.30 23.27 1.46
C THR A 52 -5.19 21.82 1.90
N ASP A 53 -6.16 21.30 2.65
CA ASP A 53 -6.17 19.90 3.09
C ASP A 53 -6.07 18.93 1.92
N ILE A 54 -6.89 19.10 0.86
CA ILE A 54 -6.85 18.20 -0.30
C ILE A 54 -5.53 18.29 -1.08
N GLN A 55 -4.94 19.48 -1.18
CA GLN A 55 -3.66 19.68 -1.85
C GLN A 55 -2.53 18.97 -1.10
N GLU A 56 -2.42 19.19 0.21
CA GLU A 56 -1.36 18.61 1.04
C GLU A 56 -1.53 17.10 1.22
N TYR A 57 -2.75 16.67 1.54
CA TYR A 57 -3.08 15.26 1.75
C TYR A 57 -2.90 14.43 0.48
N GLY A 58 -3.42 14.93 -0.66
CA GLY A 58 -3.29 14.26 -1.95
C GLY A 58 -1.83 14.14 -2.40
N ALA A 59 -1.05 15.20 -2.23
CA ALA A 59 0.39 15.18 -2.52
C ALA A 59 1.14 14.17 -1.63
N ALA A 60 0.88 14.18 -0.32
CA ALA A 60 1.51 13.27 0.63
C ALA A 60 1.23 11.79 0.29
N TYR A 61 0.00 11.44 -0.09
CA TYR A 61 -0.34 10.09 -0.52
C TYR A 61 0.41 9.69 -1.79
N TYR A 62 0.45 10.56 -2.79
CA TYR A 62 1.16 10.26 -4.04
C TYR A 62 2.65 10.06 -3.80
N GLU A 63 3.29 10.98 -3.07
CA GLU A 63 4.71 10.91 -2.73
C GLU A 63 5.04 9.67 -1.90
N ASN A 64 4.17 9.28 -0.96
CA ASN A 64 4.35 8.06 -0.19
C ASN A 64 4.27 6.80 -1.07
N TYR A 65 3.26 6.68 -1.94
CA TYR A 65 3.14 5.50 -2.81
C TYR A 65 4.23 5.39 -3.88
N THR A 66 4.82 6.51 -4.26
CA THR A 66 5.87 6.57 -5.28
C THR A 66 7.27 6.73 -4.69
N ALA A 67 7.39 6.75 -3.36
CA ALA A 67 8.66 6.84 -2.68
C ALA A 67 9.55 5.63 -3.04
N PRO A 68 10.86 5.83 -3.30
CA PRO A 68 11.78 4.72 -3.54
C PRO A 68 11.88 3.73 -2.37
N THR A 69 11.52 4.17 -1.17
CA THR A 69 11.49 3.39 0.06
C THR A 69 10.12 2.82 0.38
N MET A 70 9.11 3.01 -0.48
CA MET A 70 7.78 2.46 -0.27
C MET A 70 7.88 0.93 -0.21
N PHE A 71 7.41 0.37 0.91
CA PHE A 71 7.42 -1.07 1.10
C PHE A 71 6.23 -1.70 0.39
N GLU A 72 6.49 -2.67 -0.48
CA GLU A 72 5.44 -3.33 -1.26
C GLU A 72 4.54 -4.21 -0.38
N TYR A 73 3.25 -4.27 -0.71
CA TYR A 73 2.35 -5.21 -0.07
C TYR A 73 2.70 -6.65 -0.48
N LEU A 74 3.17 -7.46 0.46
CA LEU A 74 3.57 -8.84 0.22
C LEU A 74 2.37 -9.71 -0.18
N ARG A 75 2.30 -10.12 -1.44
CA ARG A 75 1.26 -11.04 -1.98
C ARG A 75 1.82 -12.45 -2.20
N ILE A 76 2.53 -12.98 -1.22
CA ILE A 76 3.16 -14.30 -1.28
C ILE A 76 2.62 -15.21 -0.18
N LEU A 77 2.75 -16.52 -0.35
CA LEU A 77 2.41 -17.46 0.71
C LEU A 77 3.24 -17.15 1.97
N GLY A 78 2.60 -17.08 3.14
CA GLY A 78 3.25 -16.80 4.42
C GLY A 78 3.34 -15.33 4.83
N THR A 79 2.74 -14.40 4.06
CA THR A 79 2.78 -12.95 4.31
C THR A 79 2.64 -12.54 5.79
N ASP A 80 1.71 -13.15 6.54
CA ASP A 80 1.49 -12.81 7.96
C ASP A 80 2.72 -13.08 8.84
N GLU A 81 3.49 -14.12 8.54
CA GLU A 81 4.73 -14.45 9.26
C GLU A 81 5.82 -13.41 8.96
N TYR A 82 5.97 -13.02 7.69
CA TYR A 82 6.92 -11.97 7.29
C TYR A 82 6.60 -10.64 8.01
N TRP A 83 5.32 -10.26 8.07
CA TRP A 83 4.89 -9.04 8.77
C TRP A 83 5.12 -9.12 10.28
N SER A 84 4.79 -10.26 10.89
CA SER A 84 5.00 -10.46 12.34
C SER A 84 6.49 -10.33 12.70
N ILE A 85 7.37 -10.95 11.92
CA ILE A 85 8.83 -10.84 12.11
C ILE A 85 9.29 -9.37 12.03
N LEU A 86 8.82 -8.63 11.02
CA LEU A 86 9.17 -7.22 10.87
C LEU A 86 8.67 -6.38 12.05
N ASP A 87 7.41 -6.53 12.44
CA ASP A 87 6.78 -5.76 13.52
C ASP A 87 7.48 -6.00 14.87
N ILE A 88 7.84 -7.26 15.16
CA ILE A 88 8.59 -7.63 16.37
C ILE A 88 9.91 -6.88 16.42
N HIS A 89 10.75 -6.97 15.38
CA HIS A 89 12.09 -6.36 15.41
C HIS A 89 12.06 -4.83 15.35
N LEU A 90 11.10 -4.23 14.62
CA LEU A 90 10.91 -2.79 14.65
C LEU A 90 10.47 -2.31 16.05
N SER A 91 9.60 -3.07 16.73
CA SER A 91 9.18 -2.77 18.09
C SER A 91 10.34 -2.90 19.09
N GLU A 92 11.16 -3.94 18.98
CA GLU A 92 12.35 -4.13 19.83
C GLU A 92 13.39 -3.02 19.61
N ALA A 93 13.58 -2.57 18.38
CA ALA A 93 14.42 -1.41 18.07
C ALA A 93 13.85 -0.12 18.65
N TYR A 94 12.53 0.09 18.54
CA TYR A 94 11.84 1.27 19.06
C TYR A 94 12.01 1.43 20.58
N VAL A 95 11.97 0.31 21.32
CA VAL A 95 12.17 0.31 22.79
C VAL A 95 13.65 0.23 23.20
N GLY A 96 14.58 0.25 22.23
CA GLY A 96 16.02 0.30 22.46
C GLY A 96 16.67 -1.02 22.86
N ARG A 97 16.02 -2.17 22.60
CA ARG A 97 16.59 -3.49 22.85
C ARG A 97 17.47 -4.00 21.70
N GLU A 98 17.22 -3.50 20.49
CA GLU A 98 18.03 -3.72 19.30
C GLU A 98 18.43 -2.36 18.70
N THR A 99 19.59 -2.26 18.07
CA THR A 99 19.84 -1.12 17.18
C THR A 99 19.03 -1.29 15.88
N PRO A 100 18.71 -0.20 15.14
CA PRO A 100 18.01 -0.31 13.86
C PRO A 100 18.70 -1.26 12.87
N LYS A 101 20.03 -1.30 12.88
CA LYS A 101 20.79 -2.23 12.04
C LYS A 101 20.60 -3.69 12.47
N GLU A 102 20.74 -3.97 13.76
CA GLU A 102 20.58 -5.34 14.28
C GLU A 102 19.16 -5.87 14.04
N ALA A 103 18.14 -5.03 14.21
CA ALA A 103 16.76 -5.38 13.93
C ALA A 103 16.56 -5.78 12.46
N LEU A 104 17.06 -4.97 11.51
CA LEU A 104 16.93 -5.28 10.08
C LEU A 104 17.76 -6.50 9.65
N ASP A 105 18.94 -6.71 10.25
CA ASP A 105 19.74 -7.91 10.01
C ASP A 105 18.98 -9.18 10.46
N ARG A 106 18.30 -9.12 11.62
CA ARG A 106 17.47 -10.23 12.13
C ARG A 106 16.24 -10.50 11.28
N VAL A 107 15.53 -9.44 10.87
CA VAL A 107 14.40 -9.56 9.93
C VAL A 107 14.85 -10.29 8.66
N TYR A 108 15.99 -9.92 8.09
CA TYR A 108 16.54 -10.59 6.91
C TYR A 108 16.79 -12.09 7.15
N ASP A 109 17.49 -12.44 8.23
CA ASP A 109 17.83 -13.83 8.53
C ASP A 109 16.58 -14.69 8.74
N GLU A 110 15.58 -14.17 9.45
CA GLU A 110 14.33 -14.86 9.71
C GLU A 110 13.46 -14.98 8.45
N TRP A 111 13.36 -13.93 7.62
CA TRP A 111 12.67 -14.01 6.33
C TRP A 111 13.30 -15.02 5.38
N VAL A 112 14.64 -15.11 5.37
CA VAL A 112 15.36 -16.13 4.59
C VAL A 112 14.99 -17.53 5.09
N LYS A 113 14.85 -17.73 6.40
CA LYS A 113 14.42 -19.00 6.99
C LYS A 113 12.96 -19.33 6.64
N THR A 114 12.04 -18.38 6.76
CA THR A 114 10.62 -18.54 6.38
C THR A 114 10.49 -18.91 4.90
N THR A 115 11.21 -18.20 4.02
CA THR A 115 11.26 -18.48 2.57
C THR A 115 11.77 -19.89 2.26
N LYS A 116 12.79 -20.35 3.00
CA LYS A 116 13.32 -21.72 2.86
C LYS A 116 12.30 -22.77 3.31
N SER A 117 11.62 -22.52 4.43
CA SER A 117 10.60 -23.41 5.00
C SER A 117 9.39 -23.57 4.07
N LEU A 118 8.92 -22.45 3.50
CA LEU A 118 7.76 -22.41 2.60
C LEU A 118 8.08 -22.82 1.16
N GLY A 119 9.37 -22.91 0.81
CA GLY A 119 9.83 -23.26 -0.53
C GLY A 119 9.77 -22.10 -1.52
N LYS A 120 10.91 -21.42 -1.70
CA LYS A 120 11.08 -20.28 -2.63
C LYS A 120 10.50 -20.52 -4.03
N ALA A 121 10.73 -21.70 -4.62
CA ALA A 121 10.25 -22.02 -5.96
C ALA A 121 8.72 -22.08 -6.03
N GLN A 122 8.08 -22.60 -4.99
CA GLN A 122 6.62 -22.64 -4.89
C GLN A 122 6.04 -21.25 -4.68
N GLN A 123 6.60 -20.45 -3.75
CA GLN A 123 6.19 -19.07 -3.54
C GLN A 123 6.28 -18.26 -4.84
N LEU A 124 7.38 -18.37 -5.57
CA LEU A 124 7.56 -17.68 -6.85
C LEU A 124 6.53 -18.10 -7.89
N LYS A 125 6.28 -19.41 -8.02
CA LYS A 125 5.28 -19.95 -8.95
C LYS A 125 3.88 -19.39 -8.63
N LEU A 126 3.46 -19.50 -7.37
CA LEU A 126 2.13 -19.03 -6.93
C LEU A 126 1.97 -17.52 -7.15
N TYR A 127 3.01 -16.74 -6.84
CA TYR A 127 2.98 -15.29 -7.09
C TYR A 127 2.80 -14.99 -8.58
N GLN A 128 3.62 -15.59 -9.44
CA GLN A 128 3.55 -15.41 -10.90
C GLN A 128 2.18 -15.80 -11.47
N GLU A 129 1.64 -16.93 -11.03
CA GLU A 129 0.30 -17.39 -11.43
C GLU A 129 -0.79 -16.41 -10.98
N SER A 130 -0.69 -15.87 -9.75
CA SER A 130 -1.68 -14.94 -9.20
C SER A 130 -1.79 -13.61 -9.95
N ILE A 131 -0.68 -13.13 -10.52
CA ILE A 131 -0.64 -11.88 -11.30
C ILE A 131 -0.67 -12.13 -12.81
N GLY A 132 -0.81 -13.39 -13.25
CA GLY A 132 -0.78 -13.76 -14.66
C GLY A 132 0.55 -13.45 -15.37
N TYR A 133 1.66 -13.43 -14.63
CA TYR A 133 2.98 -13.15 -15.19
C TYR A 133 3.41 -14.26 -16.15
N LYS A 134 3.73 -13.88 -17.39
CA LYS A 134 4.28 -14.76 -18.41
C LYS A 134 5.67 -14.24 -18.79
N LYS A 135 6.67 -15.10 -18.76
CA LYS A 135 8.02 -14.79 -19.24
C LYS A 135 8.04 -14.60 -20.75
#